data_AF-A0A7Y2D965-F1
#
_entry.id   AF-A0A7Y2D965-F1
#
_cell.length_a   1.000
_cell.length_b   1.000
_cell.length_c   1.000
_cell.angle_alpha   90.00
_cell.angle_beta   90.00
_cell.angle_gamma   90.00
#
_symmetry.space_group_name_H-M   'P 1'
#
loop_
_entity.id
_entity.type
_entity.pdbx_description
1 polymer ?
#
loop_
_entity_poly.entity_id
_entity_poly.type
_entity_poly.pdbx_seq_one_letter_code
_entity_poly.pdbx_strand_id
1 'polypeptide(L)'
;MHSHFSSPTEPGRSGRGGRGGRGPGSGRRGRRRSSEPPTVEVGELRSWLAGNLDDGWFDGPPEVVRDREEILITGTLAAPTVGEGDDQSIANRARIAAFRDDTRDQRIIIADRMQNAYGRKVSWAVRCGADHQAFTTVGVPVMTRLQFDERAVLDTLIAAGVAGSRSEALAWCVRLVGENQAEWIDRLRGAMDTVAEIRDEGPGRSLG
;
A
#
# COMPACT_ATOMS: atom_id res chain seq x y z
N MET A 1 -31.66 -22.96 -65.92
CA MET A 1 -31.03 -22.91 -67.25
C MET A 1 -31.43 -21.61 -67.90
N HIS A 2 -30.54 -20.61 -67.97
CA HIS A 2 -30.47 -19.53 -68.97
C HIS A 2 -29.06 -18.92 -68.87
N SER A 3 -28.46 -18.73 -70.03
CA SER A 3 -27.11 -18.26 -70.34
C SER A 3 -26.90 -16.77 -70.06
N HIS A 4 -25.64 -16.33 -69.86
CA HIS A 4 -24.92 -15.48 -70.82
C HIS A 4 -23.57 -15.01 -70.27
N PHE A 5 -22.54 -15.23 -71.08
CA PHE A 5 -21.19 -14.68 -71.00
C PHE A 5 -21.19 -13.30 -71.66
N SER A 6 -20.48 -12.32 -71.07
CA SER A 6 -19.65 -11.31 -71.75
C SER A 6 -19.18 -10.24 -70.77
N SER A 7 -17.86 -10.16 -70.57
CA SER A 7 -17.17 -8.92 -70.15
C SER A 7 -17.04 -7.98 -71.35
N PRO A 8 -16.76 -6.67 -71.14
CA PRO A 8 -15.37 -6.27 -71.38
C PRO A 8 -14.84 -5.05 -70.59
N THR A 9 -13.52 -5.08 -70.38
CA THR A 9 -12.50 -3.99 -70.40
C THR A 9 -12.61 -2.72 -69.53
N GLU A 10 -11.55 -2.55 -68.74
CA GLU A 10 -11.06 -1.30 -68.12
C GLU A 10 -10.77 -0.17 -69.12
N PRO A 11 -10.53 1.04 -68.61
CA PRO A 11 -9.33 1.77 -68.98
C PRO A 11 -8.49 2.14 -67.74
N GLY A 12 -7.20 1.84 -67.83
CA GLY A 12 -6.23 2.21 -66.82
C GLY A 12 -5.90 3.71 -66.81
N ARG A 13 -5.33 4.15 -65.68
CA ARG A 13 -4.33 5.23 -65.68
C ARG A 13 -3.37 5.05 -64.53
N SER A 14 -2.13 4.74 -64.91
CA SER A 14 -0.92 4.81 -64.10
C SER A 14 -0.64 6.23 -63.64
N GLY A 15 -0.33 6.40 -62.36
CA GLY A 15 0.31 7.60 -61.80
C GLY A 15 1.33 7.19 -60.75
N ARG A 16 2.60 7.15 -61.15
CA ARG A 16 3.78 6.98 -60.28
C ARG A 16 3.95 8.19 -59.35
N GLY A 17 4.46 7.93 -58.15
CA GLY A 17 5.42 8.82 -57.48
C GLY A 17 5.01 9.28 -56.08
N GLY A 18 5.78 8.87 -55.07
CA GLY A 18 5.63 9.39 -53.70
C GLY A 18 6.40 8.59 -52.66
N ARG A 19 7.73 8.58 -52.76
CA ARG A 19 8.63 8.16 -51.68
C ARG A 19 8.48 9.07 -50.48
N GLY A 20 8.64 8.50 -49.29
CA GLY A 20 9.29 9.17 -48.15
C GLY A 20 8.33 9.77 -47.12
N GLY A 21 8.34 9.17 -45.93
CA GLY A 21 7.65 9.73 -44.77
C GLY A 21 7.76 8.85 -43.53
N ARG A 22 8.96 8.35 -43.21
CA ARG A 22 9.26 7.90 -41.84
C ARG A 22 9.26 9.14 -40.96
N GLY A 23 8.10 9.47 -40.38
CA GLY A 23 7.99 10.47 -39.33
C GLY A 23 8.54 9.90 -38.01
N PRO A 24 9.50 10.58 -37.35
CA PRO A 24 10.09 10.08 -36.12
C PRO A 24 9.10 10.22 -34.97
N GLY A 25 9.09 9.22 -34.10
CA GLY A 25 8.27 9.21 -32.91
C GLY A 25 8.49 10.44 -32.03
N SER A 26 7.39 10.99 -31.52
CA SER A 26 7.39 11.70 -30.26
C SER A 26 6.32 11.08 -29.36
N GLY A 27 6.56 9.83 -28.99
CA GLY A 27 6.03 9.26 -27.75
C GLY A 27 6.65 9.99 -26.57
N ARG A 28 6.21 11.23 -26.34
CA ARG A 28 6.41 11.97 -25.09
C ARG A 28 5.06 12.09 -24.38
N ARG A 29 4.39 10.95 -24.17
CA ARG A 29 3.67 10.80 -22.91
C ARG A 29 4.78 10.71 -21.88
N GLY A 30 5.07 11.86 -21.26
CA GLY A 30 5.99 11.93 -20.15
C GLY A 30 5.61 10.83 -19.18
N ARG A 31 6.45 9.79 -19.13
CA ARG A 31 6.62 8.95 -17.96
C ARG A 31 6.69 9.97 -16.83
N ARG A 32 5.59 10.15 -16.09
CA ARG A 32 5.67 10.83 -14.80
C ARG A 32 6.85 10.12 -14.16
N ARG A 33 7.99 10.81 -14.01
CA ARG A 33 8.97 10.37 -13.03
C ARG A 33 8.09 10.09 -11.83
N SER A 34 8.08 8.85 -11.37
CA SER A 34 7.64 8.58 -10.02
C SER A 34 8.60 9.39 -9.17
N SER A 35 8.32 10.70 -9.03
CA SER A 35 8.88 11.51 -8.00
C SER A 35 8.47 10.74 -6.78
N GLU A 36 9.45 10.12 -6.16
CA GLU A 36 9.29 9.61 -4.82
C GLU A 36 8.50 10.69 -4.07
N PRO A 37 7.33 10.34 -3.50
CA PRO A 37 6.56 11.33 -2.78
C PRO A 37 7.52 11.97 -1.77
N PRO A 38 7.45 13.30 -1.56
CA PRO A 38 8.34 13.97 -0.62
C PRO A 38 8.39 13.16 0.68
N THR A 39 9.58 13.03 1.24
CA THR A 39 9.76 12.32 2.51
C THR A 39 8.94 13.07 3.55
N VAL A 40 7.81 12.48 3.94
CA VAL A 40 6.98 13.01 5.02
C VAL A 40 7.57 12.46 6.30
N GLU A 41 7.97 13.36 7.17
CA GLU A 41 8.50 13.01 8.48
C GLU A 41 7.38 12.51 9.39
N VAL A 42 7.65 11.48 10.19
CA VAL A 42 6.64 10.91 11.10
C VAL A 42 6.19 11.96 12.13
N GLY A 43 7.08 12.85 12.54
CA GLY A 43 6.75 13.99 13.41
C GLY A 43 5.70 14.91 12.81
N GLU A 44 5.80 15.22 11.51
CA GLU A 44 4.81 16.05 10.80
C GLU A 44 3.43 15.38 10.78
N LEU A 45 3.37 14.08 10.48
CA LEU A 45 2.11 13.32 10.48
C LEU A 45 1.46 13.32 11.87
N ARG A 46 2.25 13.14 12.94
CA ARG A 46 1.76 13.21 14.32
C ARG A 46 1.23 14.59 14.66
N SER A 47 1.93 15.66 14.30
CA SER A 47 1.47 17.04 14.52
C SER A 47 0.19 17.34 13.77
N TRP A 48 0.06 16.87 12.52
CA TRP A 48 -1.17 17.04 11.74
C TRP A 48 -2.34 16.31 12.41
N LEU A 49 -2.13 15.06 12.87
CA LEU A 49 -3.16 14.27 13.54
C LEU A 49 -3.60 14.89 14.87
N ALA A 50 -2.67 15.42 15.67
CA ALA A 50 -3.01 16.11 16.92
C ALA A 50 -3.95 17.30 16.71
N GLY A 51 -3.93 17.94 15.53
CA GLY A 51 -4.87 19.02 15.19
C GLY A 51 -6.18 18.57 14.53
N ASN A 52 -6.35 17.29 14.24
CA ASN A 52 -7.49 16.78 13.44
C ASN A 52 -8.21 15.57 14.06
N LEU A 53 -7.69 15.02 15.16
CA LEU A 53 -8.33 13.98 15.95
C LEU A 53 -9.11 14.60 17.11
N ASP A 54 -10.23 13.96 17.49
CA ASP A 54 -10.90 14.34 18.74
C ASP A 54 -10.05 13.85 19.93
N ASP A 55 -9.89 14.72 20.94
CA ASP A 55 -9.07 14.46 22.13
C ASP A 55 -9.50 13.20 22.91
N GLY A 56 -10.74 12.77 22.77
CA GLY A 56 -11.30 11.62 23.49
C GLY A 56 -11.15 10.27 22.80
N TRP A 57 -10.58 10.20 21.60
CA TRP A 57 -10.49 8.94 20.85
C TRP A 57 -9.49 7.96 21.45
N PHE A 58 -8.33 8.46 21.87
CA PHE A 58 -7.19 7.63 22.25
C PHE A 58 -6.64 8.02 23.63
N ASP A 59 -6.12 7.03 24.33
CA ASP A 59 -5.29 7.20 25.51
C ASP A 59 -3.87 7.57 25.07
N GLY A 60 -3.67 8.87 24.86
CA GLY A 60 -2.42 9.45 24.37
C GLY A 60 -2.31 9.56 22.84
N PRO A 61 -1.16 10.03 22.33
CA PRO A 61 -0.97 10.24 20.90
C PRO A 61 -0.93 8.90 20.15
N PRO A 62 -1.49 8.83 18.92
CA PRO A 62 -1.44 7.62 18.12
C PRO A 62 -0.01 7.31 17.65
N GLU A 63 0.28 6.02 17.54
CA GLU A 63 1.42 5.53 16.78
C GLU A 63 1.17 5.76 15.29
N VAL A 64 2.20 6.19 14.56
CA VAL A 64 2.12 6.41 13.12
C VAL A 64 3.32 5.72 12.48
N VAL A 65 3.04 4.81 11.56
CA VAL A 65 4.03 4.14 10.71
C VAL A 65 3.71 4.46 9.26
N ARG A 66 4.72 4.57 8.40
CA ARG A 66 4.51 4.83 6.98
C ARG A 66 5.52 4.11 6.12
N ASP A 67 5.05 3.61 4.99
CA ASP A 67 5.90 3.15 3.90
C ASP A 67 5.64 3.99 2.64
N ARG A 68 6.06 3.47 1.48
CA ARG A 68 5.91 4.14 0.18
C ARG A 68 4.44 4.34 -0.24
N GLU A 69 3.54 3.49 0.20
CA GLU A 69 2.18 3.37 -0.33
C GLU A 69 1.11 3.71 0.74
N GLU A 70 1.42 3.47 2.02
CA GLU A 70 0.48 3.53 3.13
C GLU A 70 1.04 4.32 4.33
N ILE A 71 0.14 5.04 5.00
CA ILE A 71 0.29 5.55 6.36
C ILE A 71 -0.67 4.74 7.24
N LEU A 72 -0.14 4.06 8.26
CA LEU A 72 -0.92 3.34 9.25
C LEU A 72 -0.94 4.14 10.56
N ILE A 73 -2.15 4.46 11.01
CA ILE A 73 -2.39 5.15 12.28
C ILE A 73 -2.95 4.14 13.27
N THR A 74 -2.26 3.96 14.39
CA THR A 74 -2.66 3.03 15.45
C THR A 74 -2.93 3.80 16.74
N GLY A 75 -4.19 3.87 17.14
CA GLY A 75 -4.59 4.50 18.40
C GLY A 75 -4.73 3.52 19.55
N THR A 76 -4.33 3.89 20.76
CA THR A 76 -4.56 3.10 21.97
C THR A 76 -5.88 3.51 22.59
N LEU A 77 -6.78 2.56 22.83
CA LEU A 77 -8.04 2.79 23.54
C LEU A 77 -7.85 2.48 25.02
N ALA A 78 -8.47 3.29 25.88
CA ALA A 78 -8.54 3.00 27.30
C ALA A 78 -9.23 1.65 27.51
N ALA A 79 -8.57 0.74 28.24
CA ALA A 79 -9.12 -0.59 28.50
C ALA A 79 -10.38 -0.49 29.38
N PRO A 80 -11.48 -1.18 29.04
CA PRO A 80 -12.64 -1.26 29.92
C PRO A 80 -12.28 -1.94 31.23
N THR A 81 -12.81 -1.46 32.34
CA THR A 81 -12.78 -2.20 33.61
C THR A 81 -13.86 -3.28 33.60
N VAL A 82 -13.50 -4.50 33.94
CA VAL A 82 -14.42 -5.64 34.07
C VAL A 82 -14.51 -6.10 35.53
N GLY A 83 -15.57 -6.84 35.88
CA GLY A 83 -15.75 -7.40 37.21
C GLY A 83 -14.78 -8.54 37.50
N GLU A 84 -14.70 -8.97 38.76
CA GLU A 84 -13.90 -10.13 39.15
C GLU A 84 -14.44 -11.40 38.50
N GLY A 85 -13.58 -12.12 37.77
CA GLY A 85 -13.95 -13.34 37.03
C GLY A 85 -14.47 -13.12 35.61
N ASP A 86 -14.67 -11.86 35.20
CA ASP A 86 -15.06 -11.52 33.83
C ASP A 86 -13.85 -11.52 32.86
N ASP A 87 -14.11 -11.80 31.58
CA ASP A 87 -13.07 -11.88 30.56
C ASP A 87 -12.73 -10.50 29.95
N GLN A 88 -11.55 -10.00 30.29
CA GLN A 88 -11.00 -8.74 29.78
C GLN A 88 -10.87 -8.71 28.24
N SER A 89 -10.54 -9.83 27.59
CA SER A 89 -10.40 -9.88 26.12
C SER A 89 -11.75 -9.71 25.42
N ILE A 90 -12.83 -10.27 25.98
CA ILE A 90 -14.18 -10.03 25.46
C ILE A 90 -14.52 -8.53 25.54
N ALA A 91 -14.25 -7.89 26.68
CA ALA A 91 -14.51 -6.46 26.86
C ALA A 91 -13.66 -5.59 25.91
N ASN A 92 -12.38 -5.91 25.74
CA ASN A 92 -11.48 -5.20 24.82
C ASN A 92 -11.97 -5.27 23.37
N ARG A 93 -12.33 -6.48 22.89
CA ARG A 93 -12.85 -6.65 21.53
C ARG A 93 -14.18 -5.93 21.31
N ALA A 94 -15.06 -5.94 22.32
CA ALA A 94 -16.30 -5.17 22.28
C ALA A 94 -16.03 -3.66 22.20
N ARG A 95 -15.05 -3.15 22.97
CA ARG A 95 -14.61 -1.74 22.91
C ARG A 95 -14.05 -1.37 21.54
N ILE A 96 -13.21 -2.22 20.96
CA ILE A 96 -12.66 -2.03 19.61
C ILE A 96 -13.78 -1.98 18.58
N ALA A 97 -14.76 -2.89 18.67
CA ALA A 97 -15.90 -2.93 17.75
C ALA A 97 -16.77 -1.67 17.87
N ALA A 98 -17.11 -1.25 19.10
CA ALA A 98 -17.86 -0.01 19.33
C ALA A 98 -17.13 1.20 18.75
N PHE A 99 -15.84 1.38 19.06
CA PHE A 99 -15.03 2.45 18.49
C PHE A 99 -14.98 2.41 16.96
N ARG A 100 -14.86 1.21 16.38
CA ARG A 100 -14.86 1.02 14.94
C ARG A 100 -16.14 1.58 14.32
N ASP A 101 -17.29 1.28 14.90
CA ASP A 101 -18.57 1.66 14.33
C ASP A 101 -18.86 3.15 14.58
N ASP A 102 -18.61 3.63 15.80
CA ASP A 102 -18.94 4.99 16.23
C ASP A 102 -18.12 6.08 15.53
N THR A 103 -16.87 5.80 15.14
CA THR A 103 -15.97 6.80 14.55
C THR A 103 -15.71 6.58 13.05
N ARG A 104 -16.49 5.70 12.40
CA ARG A 104 -16.29 5.33 10.99
C ARG A 104 -16.23 6.54 10.06
N ASP A 105 -17.21 7.42 10.12
CA ASP A 105 -17.36 8.52 9.17
C ASP A 105 -16.26 9.59 9.38
N GLN A 106 -15.97 9.92 10.64
CA GLN A 106 -14.88 10.83 10.97
C GLN A 106 -13.53 10.29 10.49
N ARG A 107 -13.25 8.99 10.70
CA ARG A 107 -12.02 8.36 10.21
C ARG A 107 -11.91 8.40 8.69
N ILE A 108 -13.03 8.26 7.96
CA ILE A 108 -13.05 8.39 6.49
C ILE A 108 -12.70 9.83 6.08
N ILE A 109 -13.30 10.84 6.72
CA ILE A 109 -13.03 12.25 6.44
C ILE A 109 -11.56 12.61 6.69
N ILE A 110 -11.02 12.17 7.84
CA ILE A 110 -9.63 12.40 8.20
C ILE A 110 -8.70 11.70 7.21
N ALA A 111 -8.97 10.44 6.90
CA ALA A 111 -8.20 9.69 5.92
C ALA A 111 -8.20 10.38 4.56
N ASP A 112 -9.34 10.84 4.05
CA ASP A 112 -9.41 11.53 2.77
C ASP A 112 -8.56 12.81 2.75
N ARG A 113 -8.65 13.63 3.80
CA ARG A 113 -7.85 14.85 3.95
C ARG A 113 -6.35 14.54 3.98
N MET A 114 -5.92 13.54 4.73
CA MET A 114 -4.52 13.10 4.76
C MET A 114 -4.07 12.54 3.42
N GLN A 115 -4.87 11.70 2.78
CA GLN A 115 -4.56 11.14 1.46
C GLN A 115 -4.35 12.26 0.43
N ASN A 116 -5.18 13.30 0.46
CA ASN A 116 -5.06 14.47 -0.41
C ASN A 116 -3.81 15.31 -0.09
N ALA A 117 -3.46 15.45 1.19
CA ALA A 117 -2.29 16.22 1.62
C ALA A 117 -0.96 15.49 1.34
N TYR A 118 -0.91 14.18 1.61
CA TYR A 118 0.33 13.41 1.65
C TYR A 118 0.51 12.42 0.50
N GLY A 119 -0.54 12.20 -0.31
CA GLY A 119 -0.47 11.35 -1.51
C GLY A 119 -0.25 9.86 -1.23
N ARG A 120 -0.57 9.39 -0.02
CA ARG A 120 -0.45 7.99 0.44
C ARG A 120 -1.80 7.51 0.92
N LYS A 121 -2.10 6.21 0.79
CA LYS A 121 -3.30 5.63 1.39
C LYS A 121 -3.20 5.70 2.91
N VAL A 122 -4.34 5.84 3.58
CA VAL A 122 -4.40 5.92 5.04
C VAL A 122 -5.19 4.75 5.58
N SER A 123 -4.60 4.08 6.56
CA SER A 123 -5.20 2.97 7.26
C SER A 123 -5.27 3.21 8.76
N TRP A 124 -6.26 2.56 9.38
CA TRP A 124 -6.54 2.69 10.79
C TRP A 124 -6.41 1.35 11.49
N ALA A 125 -5.77 1.36 12.64
CA ALA A 125 -5.79 0.30 13.61
C ALA A 125 -5.98 0.85 15.02
N VAL A 126 -6.38 -0.02 15.94
CA VAL A 126 -6.45 0.31 17.35
C VAL A 126 -5.95 -0.84 18.21
N ARG A 127 -5.47 -0.48 19.41
CA ARG A 127 -5.11 -1.42 20.49
C ARG A 127 -6.03 -1.18 21.68
N CYS A 128 -6.46 -2.25 22.35
CA CYS A 128 -7.17 -2.17 23.62
C CYS A 128 -6.68 -3.32 24.50
N GLY A 129 -5.89 -3.01 25.53
CA GLY A 129 -5.18 -4.04 26.29
C GLY A 129 -4.26 -4.86 25.38
N ALA A 130 -4.42 -6.18 25.38
CA ALA A 130 -3.65 -7.10 24.52
C ALA A 130 -4.22 -7.23 23.09
N ASP A 131 -5.45 -6.75 22.85
CA ASP A 131 -6.12 -6.91 21.57
C ASP A 131 -5.71 -5.78 20.60
N HIS A 132 -5.41 -6.14 19.35
CA HIS A 132 -5.04 -5.22 18.28
C HIS A 132 -5.84 -5.54 17.02
N GLN A 133 -6.43 -4.52 16.39
CA GLN A 133 -7.22 -4.71 15.17
C GLN A 133 -7.01 -3.55 14.19
N ALA A 134 -6.64 -3.89 12.95
CA ALA A 134 -6.72 -3.00 11.81
C ALA A 134 -8.12 -3.03 11.18
N PHE A 135 -8.68 -1.86 10.87
CA PHE A 135 -10.01 -1.71 10.28
C PHE A 135 -9.97 -1.59 8.76
N THR A 136 -8.98 -0.87 8.26
CA THR A 136 -8.70 -0.71 6.84
C THR A 136 -7.26 -1.15 6.64
N THR A 137 -7.01 -1.99 5.64
CA THR A 137 -5.67 -2.42 5.25
C THR A 137 -5.51 -2.22 3.76
N VAL A 138 -4.35 -1.72 3.34
CA VAL A 138 -4.03 -1.55 1.92
C VAL A 138 -3.28 -2.79 1.43
N GLY A 139 -3.98 -3.64 0.67
CA GLY A 139 -3.32 -4.68 -0.11
C GLY A 139 -2.68 -4.09 -1.36
N VAL A 140 -1.39 -3.75 -1.31
CA VAL A 140 -0.66 -3.29 -2.52
C VAL A 140 -0.14 -4.51 -3.29
N PRO A 141 -0.51 -4.68 -4.58
CA PRO A 141 0.04 -5.76 -5.37
C PRO A 141 1.53 -5.54 -5.63
N VAL A 142 2.35 -6.55 -5.34
CA VAL A 142 3.76 -6.58 -5.71
C VAL A 142 3.91 -7.48 -6.93
N MET A 143 4.39 -6.92 -8.05
CA MET A 143 4.72 -7.70 -9.24
C MET A 143 6.18 -8.17 -9.18
N THR A 144 6.38 -9.48 -9.08
CA THR A 144 7.72 -10.11 -9.06
C THR A 144 7.93 -10.95 -10.32
N ARG A 145 9.13 -10.89 -10.90
CA ARG A 145 9.55 -11.83 -11.95
C ARG A 145 10.12 -13.07 -11.29
N LEU A 146 9.34 -14.14 -11.26
CA LEU A 146 9.78 -15.43 -10.72
C LEU A 146 10.32 -16.34 -11.83
N GLN A 147 11.43 -16.99 -11.54
CA GLN A 147 12.02 -18.06 -12.35
C GLN A 147 11.20 -19.35 -12.26
N PHE A 148 11.57 -20.35 -13.05
CA PHE A 148 10.83 -21.61 -13.11
C PHE A 148 10.75 -22.30 -11.74
N ASP A 149 11.90 -22.48 -11.07
CA ASP A 149 11.98 -23.21 -9.81
C ASP A 149 11.21 -22.49 -8.67
N GLU A 150 11.26 -21.17 -8.64
CA GLU A 150 10.50 -20.36 -7.67
C GLU A 150 8.98 -20.53 -7.87
N ARG A 151 8.51 -20.60 -9.13
CA ARG A 151 7.09 -20.88 -9.42
C ARG A 151 6.69 -22.29 -9.01
N ALA A 152 7.58 -23.27 -9.16
CA ALA A 152 7.32 -24.65 -8.75
C ALA A 152 7.09 -24.78 -7.23
N VAL A 153 7.81 -24.00 -6.42
CA VAL A 153 7.57 -23.91 -4.97
C VAL A 153 6.17 -23.38 -4.68
N LEU A 154 5.75 -22.28 -5.32
CA LEU A 154 4.41 -21.71 -5.11
C LEU A 154 3.31 -22.68 -5.54
N ASP A 155 3.50 -23.35 -6.67
CA ASP A 155 2.54 -24.34 -7.16
C ASP A 155 2.42 -25.54 -6.21
N THR A 156 3.51 -25.91 -5.53
CA THR A 156 3.50 -26.96 -4.50
C THR A 156 2.70 -26.53 -3.26
N LEU A 157 2.84 -25.27 -2.82
CA LEU A 157 2.05 -24.72 -1.70
C LEU A 157 0.55 -24.72 -2.02
N ILE A 158 0.19 -24.38 -3.26
CA ILE A 158 -1.20 -24.43 -3.71
C ILE A 158 -1.70 -25.87 -3.76
N ALA A 159 -0.93 -26.79 -4.34
CA ALA A 159 -1.30 -28.20 -4.42
C ALA A 159 -1.47 -28.85 -3.04
N ALA A 160 -0.68 -28.42 -2.05
CA ALA A 160 -0.79 -28.84 -0.66
C ALA A 160 -1.95 -28.20 0.12
N GLY A 161 -2.70 -27.27 -0.49
CA GLY A 161 -3.82 -26.57 0.15
C GLY A 161 -3.41 -25.47 1.13
N VAL A 162 -2.13 -25.06 1.15
CA VAL A 162 -1.64 -23.98 2.01
C VAL A 162 -2.15 -22.61 1.54
N ALA A 163 -2.42 -22.47 0.24
CA ALA A 163 -2.93 -21.24 -0.37
C ALA A 163 -3.86 -21.53 -1.56
N GLY A 164 -4.85 -20.67 -1.81
CA GLY A 164 -5.76 -20.76 -2.95
C GLY A 164 -5.25 -20.08 -4.22
N SER A 165 -4.16 -19.31 -4.13
CA SER A 165 -3.57 -18.61 -5.28
C SER A 165 -2.06 -18.42 -5.14
N ARG A 166 -1.35 -18.14 -6.24
CA ARG A 166 0.10 -17.83 -6.21
C ARG A 166 0.42 -16.57 -5.40
N SER A 167 -0.45 -15.57 -5.44
CA SER A 167 -0.29 -14.34 -4.64
C SER A 167 -0.44 -14.63 -3.14
N GLU A 168 -1.40 -15.47 -2.77
CA GLU A 168 -1.59 -15.90 -1.38
C GLU A 168 -0.42 -16.79 -0.91
N ALA A 169 0.07 -17.69 -1.76
CA ALA A 169 1.26 -18.50 -1.48
C ALA A 169 2.50 -17.62 -1.24
N LEU A 170 2.71 -16.57 -2.06
CA LEU A 170 3.77 -15.58 -1.84
C LEU A 170 3.60 -14.84 -0.51
N ALA A 171 2.38 -14.39 -0.21
CA ALA A 171 2.11 -13.73 1.08
C ALA A 171 2.40 -14.67 2.26
N TRP A 172 2.10 -15.96 2.13
CA TRP A 172 2.46 -16.97 3.13
C TRP A 172 3.97 -17.11 3.28
N CYS A 173 4.74 -17.21 2.19
CA CYS A 173 6.20 -17.24 2.24
C CYS A 173 6.79 -16.01 2.94
N VAL A 174 6.25 -14.80 2.66
CA VAL A 174 6.71 -13.55 3.31
C VAL A 174 6.45 -13.58 4.81
N ARG A 175 5.26 -14.04 5.25
CA ARG A 175 4.96 -14.19 6.68
C ARG A 175 5.90 -15.20 7.35
N LEU A 176 6.11 -16.36 6.71
CA LEU A 176 7.02 -17.38 7.22
C LEU A 176 8.45 -16.85 7.40
N VAL A 177 8.95 -16.07 6.44
CA VAL A 177 10.28 -15.43 6.57
C VAL A 177 10.27 -14.40 7.69
N GLY A 178 9.23 -13.58 7.78
CA GLY A 178 9.08 -12.59 8.86
C GLY A 178 9.10 -13.22 10.25
N GLU A 179 8.40 -14.33 10.44
CA GLU A 179 8.38 -15.07 11.71
C GLU A 179 9.74 -15.70 12.03
N ASN A 180 10.36 -16.38 11.05
CA ASN A 180 11.60 -17.11 11.31
C ASN A 180 12.84 -16.22 11.37
N GLN A 181 12.80 -15.00 10.81
CA GLN A 181 13.95 -14.10 10.70
C GLN A 181 13.69 -12.72 11.33
N ALA A 182 12.71 -12.62 12.23
CA ALA A 182 12.28 -11.36 12.86
C ALA A 182 13.46 -10.56 13.43
N GLU A 183 14.30 -11.19 14.25
CA GLU A 183 15.44 -10.52 14.90
C GLU A 183 16.44 -9.94 13.89
N TRP A 184 16.70 -10.66 12.80
CA TRP A 184 17.61 -10.17 11.75
C TRP A 184 17.00 -8.99 10.99
N ILE A 185 15.70 -9.07 10.66
CA ILE A 185 14.97 -7.99 9.99
C ILE A 185 14.93 -6.73 10.87
N ASP A 186 14.69 -6.87 12.16
CA ASP A 186 14.61 -5.74 13.08
C ASP A 186 15.97 -5.06 13.26
N ARG A 187 17.06 -5.83 13.34
CA ARG A 187 18.42 -5.26 13.31
C ARG A 187 18.69 -4.49 12.03
N LEU A 188 18.25 -5.00 10.87
CA LEU A 188 18.41 -4.32 9.59
C LEU A 188 17.63 -3.00 9.54
N ARG A 189 16.40 -2.98 10.06
CA ARG A 189 15.57 -1.76 10.16
C ARG A 189 16.24 -0.72 11.05
N GLY A 190 16.65 -1.11 12.26
CA GLY A 190 17.32 -0.20 13.19
C GLY A 190 18.60 0.41 12.62
N ALA A 191 19.39 -0.38 11.87
CA ALA A 191 20.57 0.14 11.19
C ALA A 191 20.23 1.19 10.11
N MET A 192 19.12 1.01 9.39
CA MET A 192 18.67 1.97 8.37
C MET A 192 18.15 3.27 8.98
N ASP A 193 17.51 3.22 10.16
CA ASP A 193 17.08 4.41 10.90
C ASP A 193 18.28 5.25 11.35
N THR A 194 19.34 4.62 11.87
CA THR A 194 20.59 5.32 12.21
C THR A 194 21.22 5.99 10.98
N VAL A 195 21.19 5.34 9.82
CA VAL A 195 21.69 5.93 8.58
C VAL A 195 20.84 7.14 8.16
N ALA A 196 19.52 7.09 8.37
CA ALA A 196 18.64 8.21 8.10
C ALA A 196 18.95 9.42 9.01
N GLU A 197 19.15 9.19 10.32
CA GLU A 197 19.54 10.22 11.28
C GLU A 197 20.86 10.91 10.87
N ILE A 198 21.91 10.13 10.57
CA ILE A 198 23.20 10.67 10.12
C ILE A 198 23.06 11.50 8.85
N ARG A 199 22.19 11.10 7.92
CA ARG A 199 21.93 11.85 6.68
C ARG A 199 21.29 13.20 6.97
N ASP A 200 20.44 13.29 7.98
CA ASP A 200 19.79 14.54 8.37
C ASP A 200 20.72 15.48 9.15
N GLU A 201 21.69 14.95 9.89
CA GLU A 201 22.76 15.72 10.55
C GLU A 201 23.86 16.21 9.58
N GLY A 202 23.83 15.78 8.32
CA GLY A 202 24.84 16.11 7.32
C GLY A 202 25.02 17.63 7.12
N PRO A 203 26.23 18.09 6.74
CA PRO A 203 26.66 19.49 6.74
C PRO A 203 26.03 20.39 5.63
N GLY A 204 24.75 20.21 5.32
CA GLY A 204 23.97 21.02 4.39
C GLY A 204 22.64 21.55 4.94
N ARG A 205 22.25 21.21 6.18
CA ARG A 205 21.01 21.70 6.81
C ARG A 205 21.20 22.88 7.78
N SER A 206 22.42 23.23 8.18
CA SER A 206 22.71 24.30 9.16
C SER A 206 23.10 25.65 8.54
N LEU A 207 22.94 25.85 7.23
CA LEU A 207 23.09 27.14 6.58
C LEU A 207 21.73 27.64 6.09
N GLY A 208 20.97 28.22 7.02
CA GLY A 208 19.71 28.93 6.80
C GLY A 208 19.48 29.92 7.92
#